data_AF-A0A1Q3FSY8-F1
#
_entry.id   AF-A0A1Q3FSY8-F1
#
_cell.length_a   1.000
_cell.length_b   1.000
_cell.length_c   1.000
_cell.angle_alpha   90.00
_cell.angle_beta   90.00
_cell.angle_gamma   90.00
#
_symmetry.space_group_name_H-M   'P 1'
#
loop_
_entity.id
_entity.type
_entity.pdbx_description
1 polymer ?
#
loop_
_entity_poly.entity_id
_entity_poly.type
_entity_poly.pdbx_seq_one_letter_code
_entity_poly.pdbx_strand_id
1 'polypeptide(L)'
;MGFVTKIVLLLVLVAVVTPRTIKTLVDECKKSVPMSAEQEKSFLELRFPPEEKATHCLFNCIGEMLQLFDSKSGANLKNIRVLLMGSDSSEDLTEDHRKCVLEAEKRVDGEEECLMAYRVYKCFEEDFFAIMKKETETMATTTECE
;
A
#
# COMPACT_ATOMS: atom_id res chain seq x y z
N MET A 1 -21.99 3.12 -38.56
CA MET A 1 -20.74 2.86 -37.81
C MET A 1 -20.67 3.84 -36.66
N GLY A 2 -20.83 3.43 -35.39
CA GLY A 2 -20.82 4.43 -34.30
C GLY A 2 -21.10 3.98 -32.86
N PHE A 3 -21.18 2.69 -32.54
CA PHE A 3 -21.49 2.23 -31.17
C PHE A 3 -20.37 1.46 -30.46
N VAL A 4 -19.34 1.00 -31.17
CA VAL A 4 -18.29 0.14 -30.59
C VAL A 4 -17.23 0.95 -29.84
N THR A 5 -17.05 2.23 -30.17
CA THR A 5 -15.97 3.08 -29.62
C THR A 5 -16.25 3.65 -28.22
N LYS A 6 -17.51 3.68 -27.76
CA LYS A 6 -17.86 4.22 -26.42
C LYS A 6 -17.80 3.18 -25.30
N ILE A 7 -17.93 1.89 -25.62
CA ILE A 7 -17.93 0.81 -24.62
C ILE A 7 -16.50 0.53 -24.12
N VAL A 8 -15.50 0.73 -24.98
CA VAL A 8 -14.07 0.50 -24.63
C VAL A 8 -13.54 1.55 -23.62
N LEU A 9 -14.11 2.76 -23.60
CA LEU A 9 -13.65 3.82 -22.69
C LEU A 9 -14.16 3.67 -21.25
N LEU A 10 -15.27 2.96 -21.03
CA LEU A 10 -15.86 2.77 -19.70
C LEU A 10 -15.16 1.67 -18.88
N LEU A 11 -14.52 0.69 -19.54
CA LEU A 11 -13.84 -0.41 -18.85
C LEU A 11 -12.49 0.00 -18.24
N VAL A 12 -11.87 1.08 -18.72
CA VAL A 12 -10.56 1.54 -18.24
C VAL A 12 -10.68 2.30 -16.91
N LEU A 13 -11.83 2.91 -16.61
CA LEU A 13 -12.01 3.71 -15.39
C LEU A 13 -12.26 2.86 -14.13
N VAL A 14 -12.83 1.66 -14.26
CA VAL A 14 -13.20 0.85 -13.08
C VAL A 14 -11.95 0.30 -12.37
N ALA A 15 -10.91 -0.06 -13.12
CA ALA A 15 -9.68 -0.64 -12.55
C ALA A 15 -8.85 0.35 -11.71
N VAL A 16 -9.06 1.66 -11.88
CA VAL A 16 -8.36 2.71 -11.14
C VAL A 16 -9.08 3.06 -9.83
N VAL A 17 -10.37 2.71 -9.70
CA VAL A 17 -11.25 3.21 -8.62
C VAL A 17 -11.62 2.13 -7.60
N THR A 18 -11.31 0.86 -7.82
CA THR A 18 -11.55 -0.16 -6.79
C THR A 18 -10.52 -0.06 -5.66
N PRO A 19 -10.94 0.10 -4.39
CA PRO A 19 -10.03 -0.03 -3.26
C PRO A 19 -9.35 -1.40 -3.32
N ARG A 20 -8.02 -1.42 -3.28
CA ARG A 20 -7.27 -2.68 -3.29
C ARG A 20 -7.32 -3.29 -1.89
N THR A 21 -7.96 -4.45 -1.78
CA THR A 21 -7.96 -5.22 -0.53
C THR A 21 -6.55 -5.73 -0.22
N ILE A 22 -6.25 -5.96 1.06
CA ILE A 22 -4.98 -6.58 1.47
C ILE A 22 -4.75 -7.92 0.75
N LYS A 23 -5.82 -8.70 0.54
CA LYS A 23 -5.76 -9.97 -0.21
C LYS A 23 -5.23 -9.77 -1.63
N THR A 24 -5.75 -8.79 -2.35
CA THR A 24 -5.31 -8.50 -3.72
C THR A 24 -3.85 -8.05 -3.75
N LEU A 25 -3.42 -7.24 -2.78
CA LEU A 25 -2.05 -6.78 -2.67
C LEU A 25 -1.09 -7.94 -2.38
N VAL A 26 -1.42 -8.81 -1.41
CA VAL A 26 -0.62 -9.99 -1.07
C VAL A 26 -0.58 -10.98 -2.24
N ASP A 27 -1.71 -11.25 -2.90
CA ASP A 27 -1.80 -12.15 -4.05
C ASP A 27 -0.94 -11.70 -5.24
N GLU A 28 -0.83 -10.39 -5.45
CA GLU A 28 0.02 -9.86 -6.51
C GLU A 28 1.51 -9.90 -6.09
N CYS A 29 1.81 -9.46 -4.86
CA CYS A 29 3.19 -9.39 -4.39
C CYS A 29 3.84 -10.75 -4.15
N LYS A 30 3.08 -11.79 -3.80
CA LYS A 30 3.64 -13.15 -3.63
C LYS A 30 4.18 -13.78 -4.92
N LYS A 31 3.89 -13.18 -6.08
CA LYS A 31 4.47 -13.62 -7.37
C LYS A 31 5.96 -13.30 -7.47
N SER A 32 6.45 -12.30 -6.73
CA SER A 32 7.84 -11.85 -6.76
C SER A 32 8.52 -11.85 -5.38
N VAL A 33 7.74 -11.76 -4.30
CA VAL A 33 8.24 -11.81 -2.93
C VAL A 33 8.23 -13.25 -2.43
N PRO A 34 9.38 -13.86 -2.11
CA PRO A 34 9.43 -15.18 -1.52
C PRO A 34 8.85 -15.12 -0.11
N MET A 35 7.72 -15.81 0.10
CA MET A 35 7.04 -15.92 1.39
C MET A 35 6.52 -17.34 1.58
N SER A 36 6.48 -17.80 2.83
CA SER A 36 5.87 -19.08 3.21
C SER A 36 4.34 -18.95 3.31
N ALA A 37 3.64 -20.08 3.32
CA ALA A 37 2.19 -20.10 3.54
C ALA A 37 1.79 -19.52 4.92
N GLU A 38 2.67 -19.64 5.92
CA GLU A 38 2.46 -19.06 7.25
C GLU A 38 2.57 -17.53 7.20
N GLN A 39 3.56 -17.01 6.49
CA GLN A 39 3.75 -15.57 6.29
C GLN A 39 2.58 -14.98 5.49
N GLU A 40 2.16 -15.63 4.40
CA GLU A 40 0.99 -15.22 3.63
C GLU A 40 -0.26 -15.14 4.52
N LYS A 41 -0.52 -16.20 5.32
CA LYS A 41 -1.63 -16.20 6.27
C LYS A 41 -1.52 -15.05 7.28
N SER A 42 -0.33 -14.81 7.83
CA SER A 42 -0.08 -13.71 8.76
C SER A 42 -0.43 -12.36 8.13
N PHE A 43 0.03 -12.12 6.91
CA PHE A 43 -0.22 -10.86 6.19
C PHE A 43 -1.71 -10.65 5.86
N LEU A 44 -2.42 -11.71 5.47
CA LEU A 44 -3.87 -11.66 5.23
C LEU A 44 -4.66 -11.36 6.50
N GLU A 45 -4.13 -11.71 7.67
CA GLU A 45 -4.67 -11.37 8.98
C GLU A 45 -4.16 -10.01 9.51
N LEU A 46 -3.51 -9.21 8.66
CA LEU A 46 -2.92 -7.91 9.02
C LEU A 46 -1.83 -7.99 10.09
N ARG A 47 -1.13 -9.12 10.18
CA ARG A 47 0.00 -9.34 11.09
C ARG A 47 1.31 -9.34 10.29
N PHE A 48 2.14 -8.33 10.53
CA PHE A 48 3.38 -8.07 9.79
C PHE A 48 4.61 -8.12 10.72
N PRO A 49 5.26 -9.29 10.89
CA PRO A 49 6.41 -9.42 11.80
C PRO A 49 7.61 -8.57 11.31
N PRO A 50 8.12 -7.63 12.11
CA PRO A 50 9.13 -6.64 11.69
C PRO A 50 10.52 -7.25 11.43
N GLU A 51 10.81 -8.43 11.97
CA GLU A 51 12.09 -9.12 11.81
C GLU A 51 12.17 -9.94 10.52
N GLU A 52 11.04 -10.14 9.84
CA GLU A 52 10.98 -10.99 8.67
C GLU A 52 11.26 -10.22 7.38
N LYS A 53 12.23 -10.72 6.60
CA LYS A 53 12.53 -10.19 5.27
C LYS A 53 11.32 -10.17 4.33
N ALA A 54 10.43 -11.16 4.45
CA ALA A 54 9.21 -11.21 3.66
C ALA A 54 8.29 -10.01 3.95
N THR A 55 8.20 -9.56 5.20
CA THR A 55 7.48 -8.34 5.58
C THR A 55 8.07 -7.13 4.89
N HIS A 56 9.39 -6.96 4.94
CA HIS A 56 10.04 -5.83 4.29
C HIS A 56 9.76 -5.78 2.78
N CYS A 57 9.94 -6.93 2.11
CA CYS A 57 9.76 -7.00 0.67
C CYS A 57 8.30 -6.94 0.24
N LEU A 58 7.35 -7.37 1.09
CA LEU A 58 5.93 -7.14 0.86
C LEU A 58 5.63 -5.64 0.82
N PHE A 59 6.08 -4.87 1.81
CA PHE A 59 5.87 -3.41 1.82
C PHE A 59 6.58 -2.69 0.68
N ASN A 60 7.77 -3.15 0.28
CA ASN A 60 8.42 -2.64 -0.92
C ASN A 60 7.57 -2.87 -2.17
N CYS A 61 7.10 -4.11 -2.40
CA CYS A 61 6.27 -4.44 -3.55
C CYS A 61 4.94 -3.64 -3.56
N ILE A 62 4.26 -3.55 -2.42
CA ILE A 62 3.03 -2.77 -2.29
C ILE A 62 3.31 -1.29 -2.58
N GLY A 63 4.40 -0.76 -2.02
CA GLY A 63 4.84 0.61 -2.23
C GLY A 63 5.08 0.94 -3.70
N GLU A 64 5.76 0.07 -4.44
CA GLU A 64 5.99 0.25 -5.88
C GLU A 64 4.68 0.13 -6.67
N MET A 65 3.84 -0.87 -6.35
CA MET A 65 2.56 -1.12 -7.04
C MET A 65 1.55 0.02 -6.87
N LEU A 66 1.62 0.73 -5.75
CA LEU A 66 0.80 1.90 -5.44
C LEU A 66 1.51 3.22 -5.76
N GLN A 67 2.74 3.17 -6.29
CA GLN A 67 3.57 4.34 -6.58
C GLN A 67 3.78 5.24 -5.34
N LEU A 68 3.81 4.64 -4.16
CA LEU A 68 4.17 5.29 -2.88
C LEU A 68 5.68 5.37 -2.72
N PHE A 69 6.39 4.51 -3.42
CA PHE A 69 7.82 4.37 -3.35
C PHE A 69 8.41 4.17 -4.76
N ASP A 70 9.54 4.80 -5.01
CA ASP A 70 10.38 4.58 -6.18
C ASP A 70 11.81 4.32 -5.69
N SER A 71 12.41 3.21 -6.12
CA SER A 71 13.74 2.79 -5.69
C SER A 71 14.84 3.79 -6.02
N LYS A 72 14.64 4.72 -6.95
CA LYS A 72 15.61 5.77 -7.34
C LYS A 72 15.33 7.10 -6.65
N SER A 73 14.07 7.48 -6.47
CA SER A 73 13.69 8.80 -5.94
C SER A 73 13.15 8.81 -4.51
N GLY A 74 12.95 7.65 -3.88
CA GLY A 74 12.43 7.53 -2.52
C GLY A 74 10.90 7.50 -2.46
N ALA A 75 10.36 7.85 -1.31
CA ALA A 75 8.96 7.94 -0.99
C ALA A 75 8.26 9.08 -1.74
N ASN A 76 7.13 8.76 -2.36
CA ASN A 76 6.25 9.73 -2.97
C ASN A 76 5.23 10.25 -1.94
N LEU A 77 5.63 11.28 -1.19
CA LEU A 77 4.80 11.88 -0.14
C LEU A 77 3.42 12.35 -0.63
N LYS A 78 3.31 12.75 -1.90
CA LYS A 78 2.03 13.14 -2.49
C LYS A 78 1.09 11.94 -2.59
N ASN A 79 1.57 10.82 -3.12
CA ASN A 79 0.76 9.61 -3.26
C ASN A 79 0.44 8.98 -1.90
N ILE A 80 1.38 9.01 -0.95
CA ILE A 80 1.14 8.59 0.44
C ILE A 80 0.03 9.42 1.06
N ARG A 81 0.09 10.75 0.96
CA ARG A 81 -0.97 11.65 1.43
C ARG A 81 -2.32 11.34 0.80
N VAL A 82 -2.37 11.15 -0.52
CA VAL A 82 -3.61 10.77 -1.22
C VAL A 82 -4.15 9.42 -0.74
N LEU A 83 -3.28 8.45 -0.50
CA LEU A 83 -3.68 7.15 0.02
C LEU A 83 -4.24 7.25 1.44
N LEU A 84 -3.59 8.05 2.31
CA LEU A 84 -3.97 8.14 3.72
C LEU A 84 -5.22 8.99 3.95
N MET A 85 -5.36 10.08 3.19
CA MET A 85 -6.34 11.13 3.45
C MET A 85 -7.38 11.27 2.33
N GLY A 86 -7.17 10.64 1.18
CA GLY A 86 -8.00 10.81 -0.02
C GLY A 86 -7.55 11.98 -0.91
N SER A 87 -7.95 11.95 -2.19
CA SER A 87 -7.60 12.98 -3.17
C SER A 87 -8.17 14.36 -2.85
N ASP A 88 -9.32 14.39 -2.20
CA ASP A 88 -10.13 15.60 -2.03
C ASP A 88 -9.96 16.24 -0.65
N SER A 89 -9.18 15.60 0.24
CA SER A 89 -8.92 16.14 1.58
C SER A 89 -8.13 17.45 1.52
N SER A 90 -8.30 18.33 2.50
CA SER A 90 -7.42 19.49 2.70
C SER A 90 -6.30 19.21 3.72
N GLU A 91 -6.40 18.12 4.47
CA GLU A 91 -5.38 17.69 5.43
C GLU A 91 -4.10 17.28 4.71
N ASP A 92 -2.95 17.47 5.34
CA ASP A 92 -1.65 17.15 4.75
C ASP A 92 -0.79 16.38 5.77
N LEU A 93 0.29 15.76 5.30
CA LEU A 93 1.23 15.06 6.17
C LEU A 93 1.86 16.04 7.16
N THR A 94 1.90 15.63 8.42
CA THR A 94 2.52 16.39 9.50
C THR A 94 4.04 16.56 9.27
N GLU A 95 4.63 17.55 9.92
CA GLU A 95 6.09 17.72 9.91
C GLU A 95 6.83 16.50 10.49
N ASP A 96 6.22 15.80 11.45
CA ASP A 96 6.81 14.61 12.04
C ASP A 96 6.81 13.42 11.06
N HIS A 97 5.76 13.25 10.27
CA HIS A 97 5.74 12.30 9.16
C HIS A 97 6.86 12.60 8.15
N ARG A 98 7.00 13.87 7.75
CA ARG A 98 8.02 14.30 6.78
C ARG A 98 9.43 14.03 7.30
N LYS A 99 9.71 14.35 8.57
CA LYS A 99 10.99 14.08 9.22
C LYS A 99 11.28 12.58 9.32
N CYS A 100 10.29 11.78 9.70
CA CYS A 100 10.46 10.33 9.79
C CYS A 100 10.84 9.75 8.42
N VAL A 101 10.17 10.15 7.34
CA VAL A 101 10.50 9.69 5.98
C VAL A 101 11.91 10.09 5.58
N LEU A 102 12.30 11.34 5.82
CA LEU A 102 13.66 11.82 5.51
C LEU A 102 14.74 11.00 6.23
N GLU A 103 14.48 10.55 7.46
CA GLU A 103 15.39 9.67 8.20
C GLU A 103 15.34 8.23 7.68
N ALA A 104 14.15 7.72 7.36
CA ALA A 104 13.95 6.37 6.82
C ALA A 104 14.65 6.16 5.47
N GLU A 105 14.68 7.18 4.61
CA GLU A 105 15.29 7.14 3.28
C GLU A 105 16.81 7.17 3.28
N LYS A 106 17.44 7.47 4.43
CA LYS A 106 18.90 7.39 4.55
C LYS A 106 19.34 5.96 4.30
N ARG A 107 19.94 5.74 3.13
CA ARG A 107 20.49 4.44 2.75
C ARG A 107 21.71 4.12 3.61
N VAL A 108 21.75 2.88 4.08
CA VAL A 108 22.94 2.31 4.71
C VAL A 108 23.63 1.42 3.69
N ASP A 109 24.95 1.54 3.54
CA ASP A 109 25.71 0.69 2.61
C ASP A 109 25.56 -0.79 3.00
N GLY A 110 25.26 -1.64 2.01
CA GLY A 110 25.04 -3.08 2.22
C GLY A 110 23.66 -3.45 2.78
N GLU A 111 22.73 -2.49 2.86
CA GLU A 111 21.37 -2.72 3.31
C GLU A 111 20.54 -3.56 2.32
N GLU A 112 19.60 -4.34 2.87
CA GLU A 112 18.63 -5.08 2.07
C GLU A 112 17.71 -4.11 1.30
N GLU A 113 17.55 -4.35 0.00
CA GLU A 113 16.78 -3.51 -0.94
C GLU A 113 15.38 -3.13 -0.44
N CYS A 114 14.72 -4.04 0.27
CA CYS A 114 13.36 -3.87 0.75
C CYS A 114 13.24 -3.10 2.09
N LEU A 115 14.33 -2.97 2.84
CA LEU A 115 14.27 -2.48 4.23
C LEU A 115 13.91 -1.00 4.30
N MET A 116 14.31 -0.21 3.30
CA MET A 116 14.02 1.21 3.27
C MET A 116 12.53 1.49 3.07
N ALA A 117 11.86 0.80 2.15
CA ALA A 117 10.41 0.92 1.98
C ALA A 117 9.64 0.53 3.26
N TYR A 118 10.14 -0.48 3.99
CA TYR A 118 9.58 -0.85 5.28
C TYR A 118 9.74 0.25 6.33
N ARG A 119 10.91 0.89 6.43
CA ARG A 119 11.09 2.04 7.35
C ARG A 119 10.16 3.19 7.01
N VAL A 120 9.97 3.49 5.73
CA VAL A 120 9.01 4.51 5.27
C VAL A 120 7.60 4.11 5.70
N TYR A 121 7.20 2.86 5.51
CA TYR A 121 5.90 2.36 6.01
C TYR A 121 5.74 2.59 7.52
N LYS A 122 6.78 2.32 8.32
CA LYS A 122 6.74 2.50 9.78
C LYS A 122 6.48 3.94 10.22
N CYS A 123 6.77 4.93 9.37
CA CYS A 123 6.42 6.32 9.64
C CYS A 123 4.90 6.60 9.61
N PHE A 124 4.12 5.70 9.01
CA PHE A 124 2.68 5.85 8.77
C PHE A 124 1.89 4.63 9.25
N GLU A 125 2.50 3.71 10.01
CA GLU A 125 1.92 2.41 10.36
C GLU A 125 0.53 2.56 11.00
N GLU A 126 0.39 3.48 11.93
CA GLU A 126 -0.88 3.74 12.62
C GLU A 126 -1.96 4.24 11.65
N ASP A 127 -1.61 5.16 10.75
CA ASP A 127 -2.53 5.68 9.72
C ASP A 127 -2.96 4.57 8.75
N PHE A 128 -2.01 3.76 8.29
CA PHE A 128 -2.27 2.63 7.41
C PHE A 128 -3.19 1.59 8.03
N PHE A 129 -2.94 1.21 9.30
CA PHE A 129 -3.80 0.29 10.02
C PHE A 129 -5.21 0.86 10.23
N ALA A 130 -5.34 2.16 10.49
CA ALA A 130 -6.64 2.80 10.62
C ALA A 130 -7.48 2.65 9.33
N ILE A 131 -6.84 2.82 8.16
CA ILE A 131 -7.50 2.65 6.86
C ILE A 131 -7.88 1.19 6.62
N MET A 132 -6.96 0.25 6.81
CA MET A 132 -7.24 -1.17 6.59
C MET A 132 -8.35 -1.71 7.51
N LYS A 133 -8.39 -1.25 8.76
CA LYS A 133 -9.46 -1.59 9.70
C LYS A 133 -10.82 -1.03 9.25
N LYS A 134 -10.86 0.23 8.84
CA LYS A 134 -12.08 0.89 8.34
C LYS A 134 -12.65 0.17 7.12
N GLU A 135 -11.81 -0.26 6.19
CA GLU A 135 -12.25 -1.05 5.02
C GLU A 135 -12.86 -2.39 5.42
N THR A 136 -12.30 -3.06 6.44
CA THR A 136 -12.81 -4.34 6.95
C THR A 136 -14.18 -4.20 7.62
N GLU A 137 -14.39 -3.11 8.36
CA GLU A 137 -15.69 -2.79 9.00
C GLU A 137 -16.74 -2.32 7.96
N THR A 138 -16.31 -1.60 6.93
CA THR A 138 -17.20 -1.14 5.85
C THR A 138 -17.67 -2.31 4.98
N MET A 139 -16.80 -3.30 4.74
CA MET A 139 -17.19 -4.55 4.06
C MET A 139 -18.13 -5.43 4.89
N ALA A 140 -18.03 -5.38 6.23
CA ALA A 140 -18.95 -6.14 7.10
C ALA A 140 -20.39 -5.59 7.05
N THR A 141 -20.56 -4.27 6.98
CA THR A 141 -21.89 -3.62 6.97
C THR A 141 -22.62 -3.69 5.62
N THR A 142 -21.93 -3.97 4.51
CA THR A 142 -22.57 -4.18 3.20
C THR A 142 -23.20 -5.57 3.01
N THR A 143 -23.03 -6.48 3.97
CA THR A 143 -23.57 -7.86 3.88
C THR A 143 -24.93 -8.04 4.57
N GLU A 144 -25.51 -6.97 5.14
CA GLU A 144 -26.82 -7.03 5.85
C GLU A 144 -27.98 -6.34 5.10
N CYS A 145 -27.87 -6.16 3.77
CA CYS A 145 -28.99 -5.74 2.93
C CYS A 145 -29.31 -6.81 1.87
N GLU A 146 -29.93 -7.92 2.31
CA GLU A 146 -30.84 -8.73 1.48
C GLU A 146 -32.19 -8.86 2.18
#